data_AF-A0A8T7BJF6-F1
#
_entry.id   AF-A0A8T7BJF6-F1
#
_cell.length_a   1.000
_cell.length_b   1.000
_cell.length_c   1.000
_cell.angle_alpha   90.00
_cell.angle_beta   90.00
_cell.angle_gamma   90.00
#
_symmetry.space_group_name_H-M   'P 1'
#
loop_
_entity.id
_entity.type
_entity.pdbx_description
1 polymer ?
#
loop_
_entity_poly.entity_id
_entity_poly.type
_entity_poly.pdbx_seq_one_letter_code
_entity_poly.pdbx_strand_id
1 'polypeptide(L)'
;MAADNVSLEQFELKGDFIRRHIGSNEIQLDEICELLGLSAIEDIINSAVPDSILSNAPLSLTETISERAVITNLRKIRERNKVYRSMIGMGYYGTIM
;
A
#
# COMPACT_ATOMS: atom_id res chain seq x y z
N MET A 1 -7.39 22.68 -31.61
CA MET A 1 -7.64 22.33 -30.20
C MET A 1 -6.60 21.28 -29.87
N ALA A 2 -5.53 21.69 -29.19
CA ALA A 2 -4.36 20.85 -28.96
C ALA A 2 -4.76 19.65 -28.10
N ALA A 3 -4.34 18.45 -28.51
CA ALA A 3 -4.40 17.29 -27.65
C ALA A 3 -3.50 17.58 -26.43
N ASP A 4 -4.08 17.59 -25.23
CA ASP A 4 -3.32 17.63 -23.99
C ASP A 4 -2.35 16.44 -24.01
N ASN A 5 -1.05 16.74 -24.11
CA ASN A 5 0.01 15.74 -24.08
C ASN A 5 0.15 15.20 -22.66
N VAL A 6 -0.72 14.26 -22.30
CA VAL A 6 -0.64 13.46 -21.07
C VAL A 6 0.64 12.62 -21.13
N SER A 7 1.44 12.68 -20.07
CA SER A 7 2.74 11.97 -20.02
C SER A 7 2.55 10.46 -19.84
N LEU A 8 3.51 9.67 -20.35
CA LEU A 8 3.49 8.21 -20.17
C LEU A 8 3.44 7.81 -18.68
N GLU A 9 4.06 8.60 -17.81
CA GLU A 9 4.09 8.39 -16.35
C GLU A 9 2.69 8.39 -15.73
N GLN A 10 1.76 9.20 -16.24
CA GLN A 10 0.38 9.26 -15.76
C GLN A 10 -0.42 7.99 -16.06
N PHE A 11 -0.01 7.23 -17.08
CA PHE A 11 -0.62 5.93 -17.42
C PHE A 11 0.02 4.75 -16.69
N GLU A 12 1.14 4.94 -15.97
CA GLU A 12 1.82 3.84 -15.27
C GLU A 12 1.06 3.37 -14.01
N LEU A 13 0.05 4.12 -13.56
CA LEU A 13 -0.80 3.78 -12.41
C LEU A 13 0.03 3.40 -11.16
N LYS A 14 1.17 4.08 -10.97
CA LYS A 14 1.98 3.96 -9.74
C LYS A 14 1.09 4.33 -8.56
N GLY A 15 0.95 3.44 -7.60
CA GLY A 15 0.12 3.66 -6.41
C GLY A 15 -1.36 3.28 -6.51
N ASP A 16 -1.83 2.68 -7.61
CA ASP A 16 -3.24 2.23 -7.74
C ASP A 16 -3.65 1.19 -6.67
N PHE A 17 -2.69 0.53 -6.03
CA PHE A 17 -2.93 -0.30 -4.84
C PHE A 17 -3.65 0.47 -3.73
N ILE A 18 -3.28 1.73 -3.47
CA ILE A 18 -3.84 2.53 -2.37
C ILE A 18 -5.35 2.67 -2.56
N ARG A 19 -5.80 2.93 -3.78
CA ARG A 19 -7.22 3.07 -4.12
C ARG A 19 -8.00 1.76 -4.00
N ARG A 20 -7.37 0.61 -4.27
CA ARG A 20 -8.02 -0.71 -4.06
C ARG A 20 -7.95 -1.18 -2.60
N HIS A 21 -7.00 -0.66 -1.84
CA HIS A 21 -6.75 -1.04 -0.45
C HIS A 21 -7.55 -0.20 0.54
N ILE A 22 -7.62 1.12 0.33
CA ILE A 22 -8.40 2.06 1.13
C ILE A 22 -9.78 2.18 0.48
N GLY A 23 -10.81 1.69 1.19
CA GLY A 23 -12.17 1.66 0.66
C GLY A 23 -12.88 3.01 0.66
N SER A 24 -12.52 3.90 1.58
CA SER A 24 -13.13 5.23 1.68
C SER A 24 -12.67 6.13 0.55
N ASN A 25 -13.62 6.78 -0.11
CA ASN A 25 -13.34 7.86 -1.06
C ASN A 25 -13.46 9.24 -0.40
N GLU A 26 -13.06 10.30 -1.12
CA GLU A 26 -13.06 11.68 -0.63
C GLU A 26 -14.43 12.11 -0.07
N ILE A 27 -15.54 11.76 -0.75
CA ILE A 27 -16.89 12.10 -0.30
C ILE A 27 -17.18 11.47 1.07
N GLN A 28 -16.81 10.20 1.25
CA GLN A 28 -16.99 9.51 2.53
C GLN A 28 -16.10 10.08 3.63
N LEU A 29 -14.91 10.57 3.29
CA LEU A 29 -14.03 11.23 4.25
C LEU A 29 -14.61 12.58 4.70
N ASP A 30 -15.20 13.33 3.78
CA ASP A 30 -15.89 14.59 4.10
C ASP A 30 -17.11 14.36 5.00
N GLU A 31 -17.94 13.36 4.70
CA GLU A 31 -19.08 12.95 5.54
C GLU A 31 -18.64 12.58 6.97
N ILE A 32 -17.51 11.86 7.09
CA ILE A 32 -16.94 11.50 8.40
C ILE A 32 -16.44 12.73 9.14
N CYS A 33 -15.76 13.66 8.46
CA CYS A 33 -15.27 14.89 9.08
C CYS A 33 -16.43 15.76 9.58
N GLU A 34 -17.49 15.92 8.78
CA GLU A 34 -18.69 16.66 9.16
C GLU A 34 -19.38 16.03 10.39
N LEU A 35 -19.54 14.70 10.40
CA LEU A 35 -20.13 13.97 11.52
C LEU A 35 -19.36 14.19 12.84
N LEU A 36 -18.03 14.29 12.75
CA LEU A 36 -17.15 14.49 13.89
C LEU A 36 -16.92 15.97 14.23
N GLY A 37 -17.43 16.91 13.43
CA GLY A 37 -17.20 18.34 13.60
C GLY A 37 -15.74 18.75 13.34
N LEU A 38 -15.04 18.02 12.48
CA LEU A 38 -13.64 18.24 12.12
C LEU A 38 -13.54 18.94 10.76
N SER A 39 -12.44 19.66 10.52
CA SER A 39 -12.22 20.39 9.26
C SER A 39 -11.39 19.59 8.26
N ALA A 40 -10.53 18.71 8.76
CA ALA A 40 -9.67 17.86 7.96
C ALA A 40 -9.48 16.49 8.60
N ILE A 41 -9.12 15.49 7.80
CA ILE A 41 -8.86 14.14 8.30
C ILE A 41 -7.64 14.09 9.23
N GLU A 42 -6.68 15.00 9.03
CA GLU A 42 -5.52 15.17 9.89
C GLU A 42 -5.90 15.56 11.34
N ASP A 43 -7.06 16.21 11.54
CA ASP A 43 -7.56 16.55 12.87
C ASP A 43 -7.87 15.30 13.71
N ILE A 44 -8.18 14.17 13.05
CA ILE A 44 -8.37 12.87 13.73
C ILE A 44 -7.03 12.42 14.33
N ILE A 45 -5.92 12.59 13.62
CA ILE A 45 -4.60 12.18 14.10
C ILE A 45 -4.20 13.01 15.32
N ASN A 46 -4.36 14.32 15.26
CA ASN A 46 -4.00 15.25 16.34
C ASN A 46 -4.86 15.04 17.60
N SER A 47 -6.11 14.60 17.45
CA SER A 47 -6.98 14.30 18.59
C SER A 47 -6.75 12.92 19.19
N ALA A 48 -6.29 11.94 18.40
CA ALA A 48 -6.09 10.56 18.84
C ALA A 48 -4.68 10.27 19.37
N VAL A 49 -3.65 10.93 18.83
CA VAL A 49 -2.24 10.64 19.11
C VAL A 49 -1.59 11.83 19.84
N PRO A 50 -1.00 11.64 21.03
CA PRO A 50 -0.29 12.71 21.72
C PRO A 50 0.92 13.23 20.93
N ASP A 51 1.06 14.55 20.82
CA ASP A 51 2.16 15.22 20.10
C ASP A 51 3.55 14.72 20.51
N SER A 52 3.74 14.36 21.78
CA SER A 52 5.01 13.87 22.30
C SER A 52 5.56 12.60 21.62
N ILE A 53 4.70 11.84 20.94
CA ILE A 53 5.06 10.60 20.26
C ILE A 53 4.76 10.63 18.75
N LEU A 54 4.16 11.70 18.24
CA LEU A 54 3.85 11.84 16.83
C LEU A 54 5.12 12.17 16.04
N SER A 55 5.43 11.34 15.04
CA SER A 55 6.56 11.60 14.13
C SER A 55 6.12 12.54 13.01
N ASN A 56 6.72 13.73 12.95
CA ASN A 56 6.52 14.68 11.85
C ASN A 56 7.40 14.39 10.62
N ALA A 57 8.33 13.44 10.72
CA ALA A 57 9.16 13.03 9.61
C ALA A 57 8.42 11.98 8.76
N PRO A 58 8.41 12.11 7.41
CA PRO A 58 7.87 11.08 6.54
C PRO A 58 8.69 9.80 6.68
N LEU A 59 8.05 8.66 6.45
CA LEU A 59 8.74 7.37 6.47
C LEU A 59 9.78 7.31 5.34
N SER A 60 11.00 6.88 5.67
CA SER A 60 12.08 6.67 4.70
C SER A 60 11.87 5.36 3.93
N LEU A 61 10.88 5.34 3.03
CA LEU A 61 10.53 4.20 2.20
C LEU A 61 10.97 4.41 0.75
N THR A 62 11.13 3.31 0.02
CA THR A 62 11.30 3.35 -1.44
C THR A 62 10.03 3.83 -2.12
N GLU A 63 10.15 4.34 -3.34
CA GLU A 63 9.01 4.76 -4.14
C GLU A 63 7.95 3.66 -4.29
N THR A 64 6.68 4.07 -4.35
CA THR A 64 5.57 3.16 -4.60
C THR A 64 5.64 2.63 -6.03
N ILE A 65 5.47 1.32 -6.17
CA ILE A 65 5.38 0.64 -7.47
C ILE A 65 3.97 0.06 -7.66
N SER A 66 3.57 -0.18 -8.91
CA SER A 66 2.27 -0.79 -9.19
C SER A 66 2.21 -2.24 -8.69
N GLU A 67 1.01 -2.76 -8.42
CA GLU A 67 0.83 -4.15 -7.97
C GLU A 67 1.46 -5.18 -8.91
N ARG A 68 1.36 -4.94 -10.22
CA ARG A 68 1.97 -5.79 -11.25
C ARG A 68 3.49 -5.81 -11.14
N ALA A 69 4.10 -4.66 -10.85
CA ALA A 69 5.53 -4.56 -10.61
C ALA A 69 5.94 -5.28 -9.32
N VAL A 70 5.14 -5.16 -8.23
CA VAL A 70 5.37 -5.91 -6.98
C VAL A 70 5.40 -7.42 -7.25
N ILE A 71 4.39 -7.96 -7.93
CA ILE A 71 4.31 -9.40 -8.24
C ILE A 71 5.52 -9.84 -9.08
N THR A 72 5.93 -9.03 -10.05
CA THR A 72 7.10 -9.32 -10.89
C THR A 72 8.38 -9.36 -10.06
N ASN A 73 8.57 -8.40 -9.16
CA ASN A 73 9.72 -8.34 -8.27
C ASN A 73 9.74 -9.53 -7.29
N LEU A 74 8.60 -9.87 -6.68
CA LEU A 74 8.50 -11.01 -5.78
C LEU A 74 8.78 -12.35 -6.47
N ARG A 75 8.39 -12.50 -7.74
CA ARG A 75 8.75 -13.68 -8.55
C ARG A 75 10.26 -13.81 -8.73
N LYS A 76 10.96 -12.72 -9.04
CA LYS A 76 12.44 -12.71 -9.14
C LYS A 76 13.11 -13.07 -7.81
N ILE A 77 12.55 -12.64 -6.69
CA ILE A 77 13.05 -13.01 -5.36
C ILE A 77 12.82 -14.50 -5.12
N ARG A 78 11.62 -15.01 -5.42
CA ARG A 78 11.26 -16.42 -5.28
C ARG A 78 12.19 -17.35 -6.05
N GLU A 79 12.66 -16.97 -7.23
CA GLU A 79 13.58 -17.78 -8.05
C GLU A 79 14.90 -18.13 -7.34
N ARG A 80 15.27 -17.39 -6.28
CA ARG A 80 16.45 -17.69 -5.47
C ARG A 80 16.24 -18.89 -4.53
N ASN A 81 14.99 -19.26 -4.26
CA ASN A 81 14.66 -20.38 -3.39
C ASN A 81 14.85 -21.71 -4.11
N LYS A 82 15.43 -22.69 -3.42
CA LYS A 82 15.56 -24.06 -3.92
C LYS A 82 14.51 -24.95 -3.25
N VAL A 83 13.56 -25.42 -4.04
CA VAL A 83 12.51 -26.33 -3.56
C VAL A 83 13.05 -27.76 -3.61
N TYR A 84 13.28 -28.35 -2.45
CA TYR A 84 13.70 -29.74 -2.31
C TYR A 84 12.58 -30.61 -1.77
N ARG A 85 12.73 -31.92 -1.94
CA ARG A 85 11.96 -32.90 -1.17
C ARG A 85 12.51 -32.93 0.25
N SER A 86 11.93 -32.13 1.12
CA SER A 86 12.35 -32.03 2.53
C SER A 86 11.85 -33.24 3.33
N MET A 87 12.78 -34.06 3.81
CA MET A 87 12.52 -35.20 4.71
C MET A 87 13.04 -34.94 6.13
N ILE A 88 13.11 -33.68 6.55
CA ILE A 88 13.61 -33.26 7.86
C ILE A 88 12.64 -33.70 8.98
N GLY A 89 11.34 -33.70 8.71
CA GLY A 89 10.31 -34.02 9.71
C GLY A 89 10.10 -32.87 10.69
N MET A 90 10.19 -33.16 11.99
CA MET A 90 10.02 -32.18 13.07
C MET A 90 8.69 -31.40 13.04
N GLY A 91 7.61 -32.08 12.62
CA GLY A 91 6.26 -31.50 12.64
C GLY A 91 5.78 -30.87 11.33
N TYR A 92 6.62 -30.83 10.28
CA TYR A 92 6.21 -30.40 8.94
C TYR A 92 6.46 -31.52 7.92
N TYR A 93 5.40 -31.88 7.19
CA TYR A 93 5.42 -32.95 6.19
C TYR A 93 4.80 -32.44 4.89
N GLY A 94 5.49 -32.66 3.76
CA GLY A 94 4.95 -32.27 2.45
C GLY A 94 3.69 -33.05 2.12
N THR A 95 2.65 -32.36 1.65
CA THR A 95 1.37 -32.94 1.21
C THR A 95 1.06 -32.54 -0.23
N ILE A 96 0.08 -33.21 -0.81
CA ILE A 96 -0.53 -32.86 -2.09
C ILE A 96 -1.81 -32.06 -1.78
N MET A 97 -2.02 -30.93 -2.48
CA MET A 97 -3.27 -30.16 -2.50
C MET A 97 -4.01 -30.43 -3.80
#